data_AF-A0A948G206-F1
#
_entry.id   AF-A0A948G206-F1
#
_cell.length_a   1.000
_cell.length_b   1.000
_cell.length_c   1.000
_cell.angle_alpha   90.00
_cell.angle_beta   90.00
_cell.angle_gamma   90.00
#
_symmetry.space_group_name_H-M   'P 1'
#
loop_
_entity.id
_entity.type
_entity.pdbx_description
1 polymer ?
#
loop_
_entity_poly.entity_id
_entity_poly.type
_entity_poly.pdbx_seq_one_letter_code
_entity_poly.pdbx_strand_id
1 'polypeptide(L)'
;MTQRVTLVLGKIIILLFPAIIGLRLLNSIVVPSGHLRLEYEVGGNTRSISDLGPAARVSEREKSVNHGGSYRRVHTDPVYFSVSMPRSFETAKVSLEFQNTNQPIVELGIQQSKNAWDYLLKPMDNKFIDNKDWYSVSDSSRDLVLTEKGDLLSEGQGIDDEESKLFRTQRFQSLDQFFKDMPVDKTIALYQTDLKDLYLISDYSPNSSGLEINTSLRGKHNFYTYIKDEALSLEIDFVDINRNIGPDRFHLNIYRGDSKLVYHQDLEDDDIIDASGQGTEKQSIEVDLPGLTEGIYRLEFDISDDLVIRKIKTDQHLLVAIDQIFPIDNSEEYGRNISDINDVPTRLYTKQNKLNFYTQHVTGIQTVLLNDEEYDITATKTRHKFESKYEEDGTLNTLTLPKNNLVVSGDGYFSLTPESYFDPAANIVKLRHNTELSQIDYVLAKGYDSPTEDNSWLTATQEYDLTKAYVDEDQTIRFMISAPGMSERGAEIKIRKIIVDLEREPLNLKNLVSGFKKIIKLNK
;
A
#
# COMPACT_ATOMS: atom_id res chain seq x y z
N MET A 1 78.75 8.68 -7.78
CA MET A 1 77.71 8.02 -6.96
C MET A 1 76.33 8.61 -7.25
N THR A 2 76.23 9.94 -7.30
CA THR A 2 75.01 10.72 -7.61
C THR A 2 74.30 10.31 -8.91
N GLN A 3 74.99 10.19 -10.05
CA GLN A 3 74.35 9.80 -11.33
C GLN A 3 73.69 8.41 -11.31
N ARG A 4 74.28 7.41 -10.62
CA ARG A 4 73.68 6.08 -10.51
C ARG A 4 72.41 6.09 -9.66
N VAL A 5 72.41 6.88 -8.58
CA VAL A 5 71.23 7.05 -7.71
C VAL A 5 70.10 7.73 -8.49
N THR A 6 70.39 8.79 -9.24
CA THR A 6 69.38 9.48 -10.07
C THR A 6 68.77 8.57 -11.12
N LEU A 7 69.57 7.70 -11.75
CA LEU A 7 69.11 6.79 -12.81
C LEU A 7 68.27 5.62 -12.27
N VAL A 8 68.57 5.13 -11.06
CA VAL A 8 67.76 4.12 -10.37
C VAL A 8 66.42 4.72 -9.92
N LEU A 9 66.42 5.94 -9.36
CA LEU A 9 65.19 6.64 -8.99
C LEU A 9 64.28 6.91 -10.19
N GLY A 10 64.85 7.34 -11.33
CA GLY A 10 64.07 7.56 -12.55
C GLY A 10 63.36 6.28 -13.05
N LYS A 11 64.03 5.12 -13.00
CA LYS A 11 63.43 3.83 -13.37
C LYS A 11 62.32 3.40 -12.41
N ILE A 12 62.48 3.64 -11.11
CA ILE A 12 61.46 3.34 -10.10
C ILE A 12 60.21 4.20 -10.35
N ILE A 13 60.37 5.50 -10.61
CA ILE A 13 59.25 6.40 -10.90
C ILE A 13 58.49 5.97 -12.17
N ILE A 14 59.22 5.60 -13.24
CA ILE A 14 58.61 5.13 -14.51
C ILE A 14 57.80 3.83 -14.31
N LEU A 15 58.21 2.95 -13.40
CA LEU A 15 57.49 1.71 -13.10
C LEU A 15 56.33 1.92 -12.12
N LEU A 16 56.52 2.75 -11.10
CA LEU A 16 55.50 3.01 -10.08
C LEU A 16 54.35 3.86 -10.61
N PHE A 17 54.61 4.81 -11.51
CA PHE A 17 53.57 5.69 -12.05
C PHE A 17 52.42 4.93 -12.72
N PRO A 18 52.63 4.03 -13.72
CA PRO A 18 51.56 3.24 -14.31
C PRO A 18 50.95 2.24 -13.31
N ALA A 19 51.72 1.73 -12.35
CA ALA A 19 51.18 0.86 -11.31
C ALA A 19 50.21 1.60 -10.37
N ILE A 20 50.54 2.82 -9.97
CA ILE A 20 49.68 3.69 -9.15
C ILE A 20 48.43 4.08 -9.93
N ILE A 21 48.56 4.43 -11.22
CA ILE A 21 47.40 4.69 -12.08
C ILE A 21 46.53 3.45 -12.21
N GLY A 22 47.14 2.28 -12.45
CA GLY A 22 46.44 1.00 -12.56
C GLY A 22 45.70 0.65 -11.27
N LEU A 23 46.33 0.82 -10.10
CA LEU A 23 45.70 0.63 -8.79
C LEU A 23 44.56 1.61 -8.56
N ARG A 24 44.72 2.88 -8.96
CA ARG A 24 43.66 3.89 -8.84
C ARG A 24 42.45 3.58 -9.73
N LEU A 25 42.68 3.16 -10.97
CA LEU A 25 41.63 2.74 -11.90
C LEU A 25 40.94 1.47 -11.42
N LEU A 26 41.71 0.49 -10.95
CA LEU A 26 41.18 -0.73 -10.36
C LEU A 26 40.33 -0.40 -9.13
N ASN A 27 40.77 0.52 -8.27
CA ASN A 27 39.99 0.97 -7.12
C ASN A 27 38.65 1.60 -7.54
N SER A 28 38.62 2.38 -8.62
CA SER A 28 37.38 3.00 -9.14
C SER A 28 36.41 2.01 -9.80
N ILE A 29 36.91 0.90 -10.36
CA ILE A 29 36.08 -0.13 -11.01
C ILE A 29 35.62 -1.18 -9.99
N VAL A 30 36.49 -1.56 -9.07
CA VAL A 30 36.28 -2.70 -8.17
C VAL A 30 35.63 -2.27 -6.85
N VAL A 31 35.86 -1.03 -6.42
CA VAL A 31 35.39 -0.47 -5.15
C VAL A 31 35.62 -1.48 -4.01
N PRO A 32 36.89 -1.79 -3.69
CA PRO A 32 37.23 -2.87 -2.76
C PRO A 32 36.75 -2.61 -1.33
N SER A 33 36.58 -1.35 -0.94
CA SER A 33 35.99 -0.94 0.33
C SER A 33 34.53 -1.32 0.47
N GLY A 34 33.82 -1.57 -0.63
CA GLY A 34 32.37 -1.78 -0.61
C GLY A 34 31.53 -0.50 -0.51
N HIS A 35 32.16 0.67 -0.33
CA HIS A 35 31.49 1.97 -0.25
C HIS A 35 31.82 2.85 -1.46
N LEU A 36 30.79 3.39 -2.12
CA LEU A 36 30.93 4.33 -3.23
C LEU A 36 29.97 5.51 -3.05
N ARG A 37 30.53 6.72 -2.91
CA ARG A 37 29.77 7.96 -2.88
C ARG A 37 29.76 8.62 -4.24
N LEU A 38 28.57 8.88 -4.76
CA LEU A 38 28.32 9.58 -6.01
C LEU A 38 27.59 10.88 -5.71
N GLU A 39 28.03 11.96 -6.35
CA GLU A 39 27.39 13.26 -6.20
C GLU A 39 27.00 13.78 -7.58
N TYR A 40 25.82 14.38 -7.67
CA TYR A 40 25.35 15.19 -8.79
C TYR A 40 25.08 16.57 -8.23
N GLU A 41 25.69 17.57 -8.84
CA GLU A 41 25.41 18.97 -8.58
C GLU A 41 25.03 19.58 -9.92
N VAL A 42 23.93 20.35 -9.97
CA VAL A 42 23.49 20.96 -11.22
C VAL A 42 24.60 21.85 -11.78
N GLY A 43 25.02 21.58 -13.01
CA GLY A 43 26.13 22.29 -13.66
C GLY A 43 27.51 21.66 -13.43
N GLY A 44 27.61 20.63 -12.59
CA GLY A 44 28.80 19.81 -12.41
C GLY A 44 29.03 18.82 -13.57
N ASN A 45 30.25 18.30 -13.67
CA ASN A 45 30.64 17.27 -14.62
C ASN A 45 30.61 15.89 -13.94
N THR A 46 29.41 15.36 -13.67
CA THR A 46 29.25 14.05 -13.02
C THR A 46 28.66 13.07 -14.03
N ARG A 47 29.42 12.02 -14.38
CA ARG A 47 28.98 11.02 -15.38
C ARG A 47 28.21 9.84 -14.77
N SER A 48 28.35 9.62 -13.46
CA SER A 48 27.77 8.45 -12.78
C SER A 48 26.32 8.64 -12.36
N ILE A 49 25.82 9.87 -12.33
CA ILE A 49 24.42 10.19 -12.11
C ILE A 49 23.97 11.00 -13.32
N SER A 50 22.90 10.57 -13.98
CA SER A 50 22.38 11.25 -15.17
C SER A 50 21.81 12.62 -14.81
N ASP A 51 21.67 13.51 -15.80
CA ASP A 51 20.87 14.71 -15.64
C ASP A 51 19.39 14.35 -15.39
N LEU A 52 18.65 15.29 -14.81
CA LEU A 52 17.22 15.15 -14.57
C LEU A 52 16.45 15.15 -15.91
N GLY A 53 15.50 14.23 -16.06
CA GLY A 53 14.67 14.13 -17.25
C GLY A 53 13.25 13.65 -16.97
N PRO A 54 12.35 13.68 -17.96
CA PRO A 54 12.55 14.20 -19.32
C PRO A 54 12.79 15.71 -19.35
N ALA A 55 13.53 16.21 -20.34
CA ALA A 55 13.89 17.63 -20.43
C ALA A 55 12.68 18.58 -20.43
N ALA A 56 11.54 18.15 -20.97
CA ALA A 56 10.30 18.96 -20.98
C ALA A 56 9.72 19.21 -19.58
N ARG A 57 10.12 18.43 -18.56
CA ARG A 57 9.62 18.52 -17.18
C ARG A 57 10.51 19.32 -16.25
N VAL A 58 11.67 19.74 -16.74
CA VAL A 58 12.70 20.44 -15.98
C VAL A 58 13.19 21.67 -16.71
N SER A 59 13.44 22.76 -16.00
CA SER A 59 13.99 23.98 -16.60
C SER A 59 15.43 23.77 -17.06
N GLU A 60 15.92 24.71 -17.87
CA GLU A 60 17.36 24.87 -18.08
C GLU A 60 18.08 25.17 -16.76
N ARG A 61 19.41 25.05 -16.75
CA ARG A 61 20.19 25.30 -15.54
C ARG A 61 20.11 26.77 -15.15
N GLU A 62 19.75 27.02 -13.90
CA GLU A 62 19.62 28.35 -13.33
C GLU A 62 20.67 28.58 -12.25
N LYS A 63 21.03 29.84 -11.98
CA LYS A 63 22.00 30.20 -10.94
C LYS A 63 21.28 30.61 -9.67
N SER A 64 21.72 30.08 -8.53
CA SER A 64 21.30 30.57 -7.22
C SER A 64 22.00 31.89 -6.92
N VAL A 65 21.26 33.00 -6.95
CA VAL A 65 21.80 34.35 -6.72
C VAL A 65 22.32 34.51 -5.29
N ASN A 66 21.74 33.78 -4.32
CA ASN A 66 22.00 33.97 -2.90
C ASN A 66 22.96 32.94 -2.25
N HIS A 67 23.14 31.75 -2.85
CA HIS A 67 23.88 30.65 -2.19
C HIS A 67 25.06 30.10 -2.99
N GLY A 68 25.32 30.64 -4.18
CA GLY A 68 26.28 30.06 -5.11
C GLY A 68 25.83 28.69 -5.65
N GLY A 69 26.29 28.34 -6.84
CA GLY A 69 25.88 27.11 -7.51
C GLY A 69 24.62 27.25 -8.36
N SER A 70 24.21 26.14 -8.94
CA SER A 70 23.10 26.07 -9.89
C SER A 70 22.01 25.11 -9.42
N TYR A 71 20.81 25.29 -9.96
CA TYR A 71 19.66 24.41 -9.71
C TYR A 71 18.86 24.22 -11.01
N ARG A 72 17.98 23.22 -11.02
CA ARG A 72 16.94 23.08 -12.05
C ARG A 72 15.58 23.09 -11.37
N ARG A 73 14.59 23.71 -12.01
CA ARG A 73 13.20 23.62 -11.56
C ARG A 73 12.57 22.39 -12.15
N VAL A 74 11.75 21.72 -11.36
CA VAL A 74 10.79 20.71 -11.77
C VAL A 74 9.42 21.38 -11.74
N HIS A 75 8.77 21.43 -12.90
CA HIS A 75 7.43 22.01 -13.08
C HIS A 75 6.42 20.97 -13.57
N THR A 76 6.84 19.72 -13.75
CA THR A 76 5.97 18.61 -14.14
C THR A 76 6.48 17.31 -13.53
N ASP A 77 5.59 16.59 -12.87
CA ASP A 77 5.84 15.26 -12.32
C ASP A 77 5.59 14.15 -13.36
N PRO A 78 6.24 12.98 -13.25
CA PRO A 78 7.43 12.68 -12.44
C PRO A 78 8.74 13.07 -13.14
N VAL A 79 9.84 13.21 -12.39
CA VAL A 79 11.19 13.40 -12.95
C VAL A 79 12.07 12.21 -12.60
N TYR A 80 12.98 11.84 -13.49
CA TYR A 80 13.84 10.68 -13.35
C TYR A 80 15.31 11.07 -13.39
N PHE A 81 16.12 10.26 -12.71
CA PHE A 81 17.57 10.20 -12.92
C PHE A 81 18.03 8.76 -12.77
N SER A 82 19.21 8.47 -13.29
CA SER A 82 19.81 7.14 -13.26
C SER A 82 21.17 7.19 -12.62
N VAL A 83 21.54 6.12 -11.92
CA VAL A 83 22.85 5.98 -11.26
C VAL A 83 23.55 4.78 -11.86
N SER A 84 24.67 5.02 -12.54
CA SER A 84 25.51 3.96 -13.12
C SER A 84 26.56 3.52 -12.10
N MET A 85 26.54 2.25 -11.76
CA MET A 85 27.41 1.65 -10.75
C MET A 85 28.52 0.83 -11.41
N PRO A 86 29.75 0.88 -10.90
CA PRO A 86 30.84 0.06 -11.45
C PRO A 86 30.71 -1.44 -11.11
N ARG A 87 29.84 -1.77 -10.15
CA ARG A 87 29.49 -3.13 -9.71
C ARG A 87 28.16 -3.12 -8.97
N SER A 88 27.63 -4.29 -8.63
CA SER A 88 26.40 -4.40 -7.85
C SER A 88 26.65 -4.14 -6.35
N PHE A 89 25.78 -3.32 -5.77
CA PHE A 89 25.70 -2.97 -4.35
C PHE A 89 24.44 -3.55 -3.71
N GLU A 90 24.36 -3.52 -2.38
CA GLU A 90 23.23 -4.07 -1.62
C GLU A 90 22.31 -2.97 -1.07
N THR A 91 22.87 -1.79 -0.78
CA THR A 91 22.11 -0.65 -0.25
C THR A 91 22.44 0.63 -1.01
N ALA A 92 21.44 1.51 -1.18
CA ALA A 92 21.62 2.88 -1.63
C ALA A 92 20.96 3.85 -0.66
N LYS A 93 21.76 4.77 -0.10
CA LYS A 93 21.27 5.93 0.65
C LYS A 93 21.30 7.15 -0.26
N VAL A 94 20.14 7.70 -0.55
CA VAL A 94 19.96 8.79 -1.53
C VAL A 94 19.49 10.04 -0.81
N SER A 95 20.28 11.11 -0.89
CA SER A 95 19.94 12.43 -0.36
C SER A 95 19.63 13.41 -1.49
N LEU A 96 18.54 14.16 -1.36
CA LEU A 96 18.21 15.28 -2.25
C LEU A 96 18.34 16.60 -1.48
N GLU A 97 18.99 17.58 -2.09
CA GLU A 97 18.96 18.99 -1.66
C GLU A 97 18.05 19.77 -2.61
N PHE A 98 16.91 20.25 -2.09
CA PHE A 98 15.87 20.87 -2.91
C PHE A 98 15.14 22.02 -2.19
N GLN A 99 14.42 22.86 -2.94
CA GLN A 99 13.44 23.80 -2.39
C GLN A 99 12.04 23.37 -2.80
N ASN A 100 11.12 23.30 -1.84
CA ASN A 100 9.72 23.01 -2.09
C ASN A 100 8.83 24.17 -1.63
N THR A 101 8.28 24.92 -2.59
CA THR A 101 7.49 26.11 -2.28
C THR A 101 6.07 25.76 -1.80
N ASN A 102 5.35 24.93 -2.55
CA ASN A 102 3.91 24.72 -2.37
C ASN A 102 3.43 23.32 -2.79
N GLN A 103 4.35 22.38 -3.03
CA GLN A 103 4.00 20.99 -3.32
C GLN A 103 3.74 20.25 -1.99
N PRO A 104 2.57 19.64 -1.75
CA PRO A 104 2.28 19.01 -0.46
C PRO A 104 3.10 17.76 -0.18
N ILE A 105 3.34 16.94 -1.20
CA ILE A 105 4.02 15.66 -1.09
C ILE A 105 5.12 15.59 -2.14
N VAL A 106 6.33 15.27 -1.70
CA VAL A 106 7.49 14.95 -2.52
C VAL A 106 8.01 13.58 -2.10
N GLU A 107 8.22 12.70 -3.06
CA GLU A 107 8.68 11.33 -2.84
C GLU A 107 9.86 11.03 -3.75
N LEU A 108 10.69 10.09 -3.33
CA LEU A 108 11.73 9.47 -4.13
C LEU A 108 11.36 8.00 -4.30
N GLY A 109 11.53 7.45 -5.49
CA GLY A 109 11.24 6.06 -5.78
C GLY A 109 12.39 5.38 -6.46
N ILE A 110 12.58 4.09 -6.19
CA ILE A 110 13.52 3.23 -6.91
C ILE A 110 12.75 2.18 -7.72
N GLN A 111 13.18 1.95 -8.96
CA GLN A 111 12.53 0.99 -9.84
C GLN A 111 12.68 -0.45 -9.30
N GLN A 112 11.58 -1.20 -9.21
CA GLN A 112 11.55 -2.57 -8.66
C GLN A 112 11.57 -3.65 -9.76
N SER A 113 11.02 -3.37 -10.94
CA SER A 113 10.99 -4.33 -12.04
C SER A 113 11.29 -3.68 -13.39
N LYS A 114 11.40 -4.51 -14.44
CA LYS A 114 11.59 -4.04 -15.83
C LYS A 114 10.40 -3.18 -16.31
N ASN A 115 9.25 -3.26 -15.64
CA ASN A 115 8.13 -2.38 -15.92
C ASN A 115 8.50 -0.93 -15.56
N ALA A 116 8.28 -0.01 -16.50
CA ALA A 116 8.67 1.39 -16.36
C ALA A 116 7.87 2.17 -15.31
N TRP A 117 6.81 1.59 -14.73
CA TRP A 117 5.92 2.24 -13.77
C TRP A 117 5.98 1.64 -12.35
N ASP A 118 6.82 0.63 -12.14
CA ASP A 118 6.90 -0.09 -10.89
C ASP A 118 8.05 0.47 -10.02
N TYR A 119 7.71 1.46 -9.18
CA TYR A 119 8.65 2.12 -8.27
C TYR A 119 8.21 1.94 -6.82
N LEU A 120 9.17 1.62 -5.95
CA LEU A 120 9.01 1.70 -4.50
C LEU A 120 9.26 3.14 -4.05
N LEU A 121 8.19 3.88 -3.75
CA LEU A 121 8.24 5.27 -3.30
C LEU A 121 8.46 5.38 -1.79
N LYS A 122 9.30 6.33 -1.39
CA LYS A 122 9.54 6.74 -0.01
C LYS A 122 9.47 8.27 0.09
N PRO A 123 9.02 8.81 1.22
CA PRO A 123 8.76 10.24 1.33
C PRO A 123 10.05 11.06 1.46
N MET A 124 10.07 12.24 0.86
CA MET A 124 11.18 13.20 0.96
C MET A 124 10.75 14.48 1.67
N ASP A 125 9.50 14.90 1.50
CA ASP A 125 8.90 16.06 2.17
C ASP A 125 7.38 15.91 2.12
N ASN A 126 6.73 16.13 3.25
CA ASN A 126 5.27 16.08 3.38
C ASN A 126 4.78 17.22 4.27
N LYS A 127 4.24 18.26 3.62
CA LYS A 127 3.74 19.46 4.30
C LYS A 127 2.51 19.23 5.18
N PHE A 128 1.82 18.10 5.02
CA PHE A 128 0.72 17.73 5.90
C PHE A 128 1.23 17.23 7.25
N ILE A 129 2.34 16.48 7.25
CA ILE A 129 2.98 15.93 8.46
C ILE A 129 3.83 17.02 9.13
N ASP A 130 4.56 17.83 8.35
CA ASP A 130 5.36 18.95 8.85
C ASP A 130 4.55 20.20 9.21
N ASN A 131 3.24 20.05 9.39
CA ASN A 131 2.37 21.16 9.74
C ASN A 131 2.69 21.65 11.17
N LYS A 132 3.30 22.83 11.26
CA LYS A 132 3.72 23.45 12.52
C LYS A 132 2.57 23.79 13.47
N ASP A 133 1.33 23.82 12.97
CA ASP A 133 0.14 24.07 13.78
C ASP A 133 -0.40 22.78 14.45
N TRP A 134 0.23 21.63 14.18
CA TRP A 134 -0.19 20.32 14.67
C TRP A 134 0.87 19.76 15.62
N TYR A 135 0.43 19.02 16.62
CA TYR A 135 1.31 18.29 17.53
C TYR A 135 1.83 17.03 16.85
N SER A 136 3.08 16.64 17.10
CA SER A 136 3.64 15.42 16.52
C SER A 136 4.30 14.54 17.58
N VAL A 137 4.13 13.23 17.43
CA VAL A 137 4.75 12.19 18.25
C VAL A 137 5.36 11.17 17.30
N SER A 138 6.61 10.79 17.51
CA SER A 138 7.31 9.78 16.71
C SER A 138 7.68 8.56 17.55
N ASP A 139 7.73 7.40 16.89
CA ASP A 139 8.24 6.16 17.43
C ASP A 139 9.22 5.52 16.43
N SER A 140 10.51 5.72 16.71
CA SER A 140 11.59 5.19 15.87
C SER A 140 11.66 3.65 15.85
N SER A 141 11.07 2.95 16.83
CA SER A 141 11.08 1.48 16.84
C SER A 141 10.09 0.89 15.84
N ARG A 142 8.98 1.59 15.59
CA ARG A 142 7.96 1.23 14.59
C ARG A 142 8.12 1.98 13.27
N ASP A 143 9.02 2.96 13.22
CA ASP A 143 9.20 3.86 12.08
C ASP A 143 7.89 4.61 11.75
N LEU A 144 7.21 5.10 12.79
CA LEU A 144 5.91 5.77 12.69
C LEU A 144 5.94 7.18 13.27
N VAL A 145 5.16 8.07 12.67
CA VAL A 145 4.87 9.41 13.18
C VAL A 145 3.37 9.66 13.17
N LEU A 146 2.86 10.16 14.29
CA LEU A 146 1.49 10.63 14.46
C LEU A 146 1.51 12.15 14.55
N THR A 147 0.73 12.82 13.71
CA THR A 147 0.50 14.26 13.76
C THR A 147 -0.97 14.53 14.07
N GLU A 148 -1.25 15.38 15.06
CA GLU A 148 -2.57 15.64 15.62
C GLU A 148 -2.89 17.13 15.52
N LYS A 149 -4.06 17.46 14.95
CA LYS A 149 -4.54 18.85 14.80
C LYS A 149 -4.81 19.53 16.15
N GLY A 150 -5.16 18.74 17.17
CA GLY A 150 -5.49 19.15 18.53
C GLY A 150 -6.92 19.66 18.65
N ASP A 151 -7.58 19.34 19.77
CA ASP A 151 -8.94 19.81 20.03
C ASP A 151 -8.94 21.29 20.44
N LEU A 152 -9.86 22.06 19.87
CA LEU A 152 -10.09 23.46 20.23
C LEU A 152 -10.85 23.54 21.56
N LEU A 153 -10.19 24.07 22.59
CA LEU A 153 -10.82 24.39 23.86
C LEU A 153 -10.99 25.91 23.98
N SER A 154 -12.17 26.33 24.45
CA SER A 154 -12.36 27.70 24.93
C SER A 154 -11.96 27.76 26.40
N GLU A 155 -11.08 28.70 26.74
CA GLU A 155 -10.84 29.03 28.14
C GLU A 155 -12.08 29.75 28.70
N GLY A 156 -12.48 29.38 29.92
CA GLY A 156 -13.79 29.73 30.48
C GLY A 156 -14.13 31.21 30.46
N GLN A 157 -15.42 31.48 30.28
CA GLN A 157 -16.08 32.78 30.46
C GLN A 157 -15.77 33.37 31.85
N GLY A 158 -14.68 34.13 31.92
CA GLY A 158 -14.48 35.17 32.91
C GLY A 158 -15.22 36.42 32.44
N ILE A 159 -16.18 36.85 33.26
CA ILE A 159 -17.05 38.01 33.07
C ILE A 159 -16.18 39.25 32.73
N ASP A 160 -16.49 39.90 31.60
CA ASP A 160 -16.09 41.25 31.17
C ASP A 160 -14.93 41.46 30.14
N ASP A 161 -14.40 40.45 29.45
CA ASP A 161 -13.50 40.70 28.29
C ASP A 161 -13.85 39.86 27.04
N GLU A 162 -14.11 40.54 25.91
CA GLU A 162 -14.65 40.03 24.64
C GLU A 162 -13.74 39.08 23.82
N GLU A 163 -12.61 38.60 24.34
CA GLU A 163 -11.71 37.69 23.59
C GLU A 163 -11.57 36.32 24.24
N SER A 164 -12.49 35.40 23.92
CA SER A 164 -12.27 33.97 24.16
C SER A 164 -11.09 33.49 23.34
N LYS A 165 -9.94 33.27 23.97
CA LYS A 165 -8.76 32.67 23.31
C LYS A 165 -9.01 31.17 23.15
N LEU A 166 -9.10 30.72 21.90
CA LEU A 166 -9.11 29.31 21.55
C LEU A 166 -7.67 28.78 21.62
N PHE A 167 -7.44 27.72 22.39
CA PHE A 167 -6.16 27.00 22.40
C PHE A 167 -6.37 25.54 22.00
N ARG A 168 -5.35 24.96 21.36
CA ARG A 168 -5.34 23.55 20.96
C ARG A 168 -4.61 22.72 22.00
N THR A 169 -5.13 21.56 22.35
CA THR A 169 -4.45 20.62 23.25
C THR A 169 -4.00 19.36 22.53
N GLN A 170 -2.86 18.81 22.93
CA GLN A 170 -2.36 17.52 22.46
C GLN A 170 -2.99 16.41 23.31
N ARG A 171 -3.74 15.50 22.69
CA ARG A 171 -4.39 14.38 23.39
C ARG A 171 -3.41 13.24 23.68
N PHE A 172 -2.52 12.93 22.73
CA PHE A 172 -1.65 11.75 22.83
C PHE A 172 -0.18 12.13 23.01
N GLN A 173 0.46 11.51 24.00
CA GLN A 173 1.89 11.70 24.28
C GLN A 173 2.77 10.57 23.69
N SER A 174 2.15 9.48 23.23
CA SER A 174 2.83 8.33 22.63
C SER A 174 1.91 7.66 21.60
N LEU A 175 2.50 6.95 20.63
CA LEU A 175 1.74 6.12 19.70
C LEU A 175 1.02 4.96 20.42
N ASP A 176 1.58 4.42 21.50
CA ASP A 176 0.89 3.38 22.28
C ASP A 176 -0.39 3.89 22.93
N GLN A 177 -0.38 5.13 23.42
CA GLN A 177 -1.58 5.78 23.93
C GLN A 177 -2.60 5.99 22.81
N PHE A 178 -2.14 6.44 21.63
CA PHE A 178 -3.01 6.62 20.46
C PHE A 178 -3.65 5.32 20.01
N PHE A 179 -2.89 4.23 19.87
CA PHE A 179 -3.47 2.94 19.46
C PHE A 179 -4.40 2.35 20.52
N LYS A 180 -4.11 2.57 21.81
CA LYS A 180 -4.94 2.08 22.91
C LYS A 180 -6.28 2.83 23.03
N ASP A 181 -6.30 4.12 22.74
CA ASP A 181 -7.47 4.99 22.84
C ASP A 181 -7.71 5.73 21.52
N MET A 182 -7.72 4.96 20.43
CA MET A 182 -7.88 5.52 19.09
C MET A 182 -9.29 6.15 18.98
N PRO A 183 -9.39 7.43 18.57
CA PRO A 183 -10.67 8.10 18.51
C PRO A 183 -11.51 7.56 17.34
N VAL A 184 -12.63 6.92 17.66
CA VAL A 184 -13.53 6.29 16.68
C VAL A 184 -14.42 7.28 15.94
N ASP A 185 -14.48 8.53 16.39
CA ASP A 185 -15.30 9.62 15.85
C ASP A 185 -14.49 10.68 15.08
N LYS A 186 -13.19 10.43 14.88
CA LYS A 186 -12.25 11.38 14.28
C LYS A 186 -11.60 10.80 13.05
N THR A 187 -11.28 11.66 12.09
CA THR A 187 -10.68 11.24 10.82
C THR A 187 -9.16 11.10 10.92
N ILE A 188 -8.66 9.92 10.58
CA ILE A 188 -7.24 9.56 10.56
C ILE A 188 -6.80 9.38 9.10
N ALA A 189 -5.91 10.23 8.63
CA ALA A 189 -5.28 10.09 7.32
C ALA A 189 -4.02 9.23 7.40
N LEU A 190 -3.88 8.24 6.52
CA LEU A 190 -2.74 7.33 6.47
C LEU A 190 -1.80 7.66 5.32
N TYR A 191 -0.51 7.66 5.60
CA TYR A 191 0.53 7.90 4.61
C TYR A 191 1.64 6.84 4.69
N GLN A 192 1.85 6.10 3.59
CA GLN A 192 2.83 5.00 3.51
C GLN A 192 2.63 3.90 4.58
N THR A 193 1.41 3.81 5.15
CA THR A 193 1.04 2.85 6.19
C THR A 193 -0.40 2.36 6.02
N ASP A 194 -0.73 1.27 6.69
CA ASP A 194 -2.09 0.77 6.88
C ASP A 194 -2.36 0.64 8.39
N LEU A 195 -3.61 0.85 8.79
CA LEU A 195 -4.08 0.70 10.17
C LEU A 195 -4.78 -0.64 10.40
N LYS A 196 -5.09 -1.44 9.39
CA LYS A 196 -5.86 -2.67 9.58
C LYS A 196 -5.20 -3.66 10.55
N ASP A 197 -3.88 -3.65 10.66
CA ASP A 197 -3.14 -4.46 11.64
C ASP A 197 -3.23 -3.94 13.09
N LEU A 198 -3.68 -2.69 13.26
CA LEU A 198 -3.67 -1.86 14.48
C LEU A 198 -5.04 -1.28 14.85
N TYR A 199 -6.07 -1.50 14.04
CA TYR A 199 -7.43 -1.04 14.28
C TYR A 199 -8.03 -1.83 15.43
N LEU A 200 -8.53 -1.12 16.45
CA LEU A 200 -9.16 -1.70 17.61
C LEU A 200 -10.56 -1.10 17.79
N ILE A 201 -11.54 -1.96 18.05
CA ILE A 201 -12.91 -1.58 18.41
C ILE A 201 -13.00 -1.55 19.93
N SER A 202 -13.07 -0.35 20.50
CA SER A 202 -12.91 -0.13 21.95
C SER A 202 -14.01 -0.78 22.79
N ASP A 203 -15.24 -0.78 22.30
CA ASP A 203 -16.44 -1.35 22.93
C ASP A 203 -16.78 -2.77 22.45
N TYR A 204 -15.90 -3.39 21.66
CA TYR A 204 -16.10 -4.77 21.24
C TYR A 204 -16.06 -5.73 22.43
N SER A 205 -17.04 -6.62 22.46
CA SER A 205 -17.08 -7.79 23.35
C SER A 205 -17.56 -9.01 22.54
N PRO A 206 -16.97 -10.19 22.74
CA PRO A 206 -17.46 -11.41 22.11
C PRO A 206 -18.95 -11.60 22.38
N ASN A 207 -19.70 -11.94 21.35
CA ASN A 207 -21.12 -12.25 21.47
C ASN A 207 -21.31 -13.76 21.30
N SER A 208 -21.77 -14.42 22.35
CA SER A 208 -21.97 -15.87 22.38
C SER A 208 -23.12 -16.38 21.50
N SER A 209 -23.89 -15.50 20.84
CA SER A 209 -24.96 -15.92 19.94
C SER A 209 -24.44 -16.51 18.62
N GLY A 210 -23.19 -16.21 18.26
CA GLY A 210 -22.62 -16.50 16.95
C GLY A 210 -23.37 -15.77 15.81
N LEU A 211 -22.91 -16.01 14.60
CA LEU A 211 -23.49 -15.56 13.34
C LEU A 211 -23.63 -16.76 12.42
N GLU A 212 -24.83 -16.95 11.86
CA GLU A 212 -25.10 -17.96 10.84
C GLU A 212 -25.66 -17.30 9.59
N ILE A 213 -24.96 -17.48 8.49
CA ILE A 213 -25.34 -17.03 7.15
C ILE A 213 -25.75 -18.26 6.36
N ASN A 214 -27.02 -18.30 5.94
CA ASN A 214 -27.59 -19.35 5.10
C ASN A 214 -27.87 -18.87 3.67
N THR A 215 -27.30 -17.73 3.28
CA THR A 215 -27.35 -17.23 1.90
C THR A 215 -26.30 -17.94 1.08
N SER A 216 -26.69 -18.51 -0.06
CA SER A 216 -25.73 -19.20 -0.92
C SER A 216 -24.88 -18.22 -1.71
N LEU A 217 -23.56 -18.39 -1.65
CA LEU A 217 -22.57 -17.52 -2.30
C LEU A 217 -21.73 -18.33 -3.30
N ARG A 218 -21.49 -17.76 -4.48
CA ARG A 218 -20.77 -18.47 -5.56
C ARG A 218 -19.42 -17.84 -5.90
N GLY A 219 -18.38 -18.67 -6.01
CA GLY A 219 -17.05 -18.22 -6.39
C GLY A 219 -16.33 -17.45 -5.29
N LYS A 220 -15.26 -16.74 -5.67
CA LYS A 220 -14.36 -16.06 -4.72
C LYS A 220 -15.07 -14.99 -3.88
N HIS A 221 -14.88 -15.07 -2.56
CA HIS A 221 -15.34 -14.08 -1.60
C HIS A 221 -14.24 -13.73 -0.60
N ASN A 222 -14.24 -12.47 -0.14
CA ASN A 222 -13.39 -12.00 0.94
C ASN A 222 -14.25 -11.36 2.01
N PHE A 223 -13.93 -11.62 3.27
CA PHE A 223 -14.61 -11.04 4.42
C PHE A 223 -13.60 -10.43 5.39
N TYR A 224 -14.01 -9.37 6.09
CA TYR A 224 -13.37 -8.99 7.35
C TYR A 224 -14.21 -9.45 8.52
N THR A 225 -13.51 -9.86 9.57
CA THR A 225 -14.05 -10.07 10.91
C THR A 225 -13.15 -9.42 11.95
N TYR A 226 -13.59 -9.35 13.21
CA TYR A 226 -12.84 -8.79 14.31
C TYR A 226 -12.73 -9.80 15.46
N ILE A 227 -11.58 -9.84 16.12
CA ILE A 227 -11.31 -10.77 17.22
C ILE A 227 -10.84 -9.99 18.44
N LYS A 228 -11.35 -10.34 19.62
CA LYS A 228 -10.84 -9.91 20.93
C LYS A 228 -11.25 -10.91 22.00
N ASP A 229 -10.28 -11.49 22.70
CA ASP A 229 -10.53 -12.43 23.80
C ASP A 229 -11.46 -13.63 23.44
N GLU A 230 -11.41 -14.06 22.17
CA GLU A 230 -12.15 -15.21 21.64
C GLU A 230 -11.29 -15.96 20.61
N ALA A 231 -11.69 -17.20 20.28
CA ALA A 231 -11.08 -17.95 19.18
C ALA A 231 -11.76 -17.58 17.85
N LEU A 232 -11.01 -17.56 16.75
CA LEU A 232 -11.65 -17.54 15.43
C LEU A 232 -12.27 -18.90 15.19
N SER A 233 -13.58 -18.93 15.03
CA SER A 233 -14.38 -20.14 14.87
C SER A 233 -15.17 -20.00 13.58
N LEU A 234 -15.02 -20.94 12.65
CA LEU A 234 -15.59 -20.86 11.32
C LEU A 234 -15.95 -22.25 10.82
N GLU A 235 -17.23 -22.47 10.54
CA GLU A 235 -17.81 -23.64 9.91
C GLU A 235 -18.37 -23.19 8.55
N ILE A 236 -17.80 -23.70 7.46
CA ILE A 236 -18.24 -23.40 6.10
C ILE A 236 -18.77 -24.68 5.49
N ASP A 237 -20.01 -24.62 5.03
CA ASP A 237 -20.56 -25.66 4.20
C ASP A 237 -20.58 -25.22 2.74
N PHE A 238 -20.25 -26.13 1.83
CA PHE A 238 -20.27 -25.86 0.41
C PHE A 238 -20.65 -27.11 -0.41
N VAL A 239 -20.98 -26.88 -1.66
CA VAL A 239 -21.28 -27.91 -2.66
C VAL A 239 -20.56 -27.57 -3.95
N ASP A 240 -20.14 -28.61 -4.67
CA ASP A 240 -19.71 -28.48 -6.05
C ASP A 240 -20.94 -28.58 -6.97
N ILE A 241 -21.00 -27.77 -8.03
CA ILE A 241 -22.06 -27.83 -9.05
C ILE A 241 -21.60 -28.43 -10.38
N ASN A 242 -20.31 -28.72 -10.54
CA ASN A 242 -19.66 -29.37 -11.68
C ASN A 242 -20.07 -28.75 -13.03
N ARG A 243 -20.13 -27.42 -13.16
CA ARG A 243 -20.53 -26.77 -14.42
C ARG A 243 -19.36 -26.58 -15.39
N ASN A 244 -18.13 -26.44 -14.91
CA ASN A 244 -16.97 -26.32 -15.77
C ASN A 244 -16.09 -27.58 -15.71
N ILE A 245 -15.12 -27.64 -16.63
CA ILE A 245 -14.11 -28.69 -16.67
C ILE A 245 -12.89 -28.17 -15.94
N GLY A 246 -12.35 -28.96 -15.01
CA GLY A 246 -11.14 -28.63 -14.27
C GLY A 246 -11.25 -29.09 -12.82
N PRO A 247 -10.16 -28.93 -12.04
CA PRO A 247 -10.19 -29.25 -10.63
C PRO A 247 -10.85 -28.15 -9.80
N ASP A 248 -11.63 -28.54 -8.80
CA ASP A 248 -12.35 -27.62 -7.93
C ASP A 248 -11.59 -27.35 -6.64
N ARG A 249 -10.76 -26.31 -6.72
CA ARG A 249 -9.89 -25.92 -5.63
C ARG A 249 -10.61 -25.03 -4.64
N PHE A 250 -10.55 -25.43 -3.38
CA PHE A 250 -10.92 -24.59 -2.25
C PHE A 250 -9.65 -24.20 -1.48
N HIS A 251 -9.33 -22.90 -1.47
CA HIS A 251 -8.28 -22.35 -0.63
C HIS A 251 -8.90 -21.40 0.42
N LEU A 252 -8.73 -21.75 1.69
CA LEU A 252 -9.05 -20.86 2.82
C LEU A 252 -7.76 -20.19 3.30
N ASN A 253 -7.67 -18.87 3.15
CA ASN A 253 -6.59 -18.09 3.72
C ASN A 253 -7.13 -17.14 4.79
N ILE A 254 -6.50 -17.10 5.95
CA ILE A 254 -6.81 -16.15 7.01
C ILE A 254 -5.59 -15.27 7.23
N TYR A 255 -5.79 -13.97 7.11
CA TYR A 255 -4.76 -12.96 7.34
C TYR A 255 -5.12 -12.14 8.57
N ARG A 256 -4.11 -11.76 9.37
CA ARG A 256 -4.23 -10.60 10.25
C ARG A 256 -4.05 -9.34 9.40
N GLY A 257 -5.01 -8.43 9.48
CA GLY A 257 -5.16 -7.31 8.55
C GLY A 257 -5.13 -7.78 7.09
N ASP A 258 -4.34 -7.11 6.25
CA ASP A 258 -4.30 -7.40 4.81
C ASP A 258 -3.12 -8.27 4.35
N SER A 259 -2.09 -8.42 5.19
CA SER A 259 -0.79 -8.90 4.70
C SER A 259 -0.22 -10.12 5.43
N LYS A 260 -0.56 -10.32 6.71
CA LYS A 260 0.06 -11.36 7.52
C LYS A 260 -0.80 -12.62 7.52
N LEU A 261 -0.45 -13.59 6.67
CA LEU A 261 -1.08 -14.91 6.68
C LEU A 261 -0.87 -15.58 8.05
N VAL A 262 -1.97 -15.96 8.70
CA VAL A 262 -1.97 -16.65 10.01
C VAL A 262 -2.48 -18.09 9.90
N TYR A 263 -3.29 -18.40 8.90
CA TYR A 263 -3.78 -19.74 8.64
C TYR A 263 -4.02 -19.96 7.15
N HIS A 264 -3.80 -21.17 6.70
CA HIS A 264 -4.02 -21.61 5.33
C HIS A 264 -4.49 -23.07 5.35
N GLN A 265 -5.54 -23.36 4.59
CA GLN A 265 -6.04 -24.71 4.37
C GLN A 265 -6.46 -24.89 2.92
N ASP A 266 -5.97 -25.99 2.35
CA ASP A 266 -6.40 -26.50 1.04
C ASP A 266 -7.37 -27.65 1.26
N LEU A 267 -8.40 -27.72 0.43
CA LEU A 267 -9.13 -28.97 0.23
C LEU A 267 -8.74 -29.61 -1.09
N GLU A 268 -8.58 -30.93 -1.04
CA GLU A 268 -8.41 -31.74 -2.23
C GLU A 268 -9.75 -31.81 -2.99
N ASP A 269 -9.62 -31.77 -4.31
CA ASP A 269 -10.69 -31.96 -5.28
C ASP A 269 -11.35 -33.34 -5.09
N ASP A 270 -12.64 -33.49 -5.35
CA ASP A 270 -13.35 -34.77 -5.17
C ASP A 270 -13.11 -35.77 -6.33
N ASP A 271 -12.06 -35.51 -7.12
CA ASP A 271 -11.65 -36.18 -8.35
C ASP A 271 -12.68 -36.09 -9.50
N ILE A 272 -13.75 -35.30 -9.39
CA ILE A 272 -14.76 -35.09 -10.45
C ILE A 272 -14.39 -33.87 -11.29
N ILE A 273 -13.57 -34.09 -12.32
CA ILE A 273 -13.10 -33.02 -13.22
C ILE A 273 -14.01 -32.76 -14.44
N ASP A 274 -15.11 -33.50 -14.56
CA ASP A 274 -16.02 -33.47 -15.72
C ASP A 274 -17.20 -32.51 -15.49
N ALA A 275 -17.57 -31.72 -16.51
CA ALA A 275 -18.71 -30.79 -16.48
C ALA A 275 -20.08 -31.50 -16.53
N SER A 276 -20.40 -32.31 -15.51
CA SER A 276 -21.62 -33.11 -15.42
C SER A 276 -22.87 -32.26 -15.16
N GLY A 277 -22.70 -31.08 -14.56
CA GLY A 277 -23.79 -30.24 -14.07
C GLY A 277 -24.62 -30.87 -12.96
N GLN A 278 -24.16 -31.96 -12.36
CA GLN A 278 -24.77 -32.57 -11.17
C GLN A 278 -23.97 -32.16 -9.95
N GLY A 279 -24.65 -31.57 -8.96
CA GLY A 279 -23.98 -31.16 -7.75
C GLY A 279 -23.59 -32.35 -6.86
N THR A 280 -22.56 -32.15 -6.04
CA THR A 280 -22.02 -33.15 -5.13
C THR A 280 -22.77 -33.16 -3.80
N GLU A 281 -22.43 -34.12 -2.93
CA GLU A 281 -22.90 -34.06 -1.54
C GLU A 281 -22.26 -32.87 -0.82
N LYS A 282 -22.98 -32.33 0.15
CA LYS A 282 -22.53 -31.21 0.97
C LYS A 282 -21.23 -31.55 1.71
N GLN A 283 -20.23 -30.70 1.56
CA GLN A 283 -18.95 -30.77 2.24
C GLN A 283 -18.83 -29.64 3.26
N SER A 284 -17.97 -29.82 4.26
CA SER A 284 -17.79 -28.87 5.36
C SER A 284 -16.31 -28.69 5.72
N ILE A 285 -15.93 -27.45 6.05
CA ILE A 285 -14.65 -27.09 6.68
C ILE A 285 -14.96 -26.51 8.05
N GLU A 286 -14.20 -26.94 9.05
CA GLU A 286 -14.20 -26.34 10.39
C GLU A 286 -12.81 -25.80 10.71
N VAL A 287 -12.76 -24.56 11.21
CA VAL A 287 -11.56 -23.88 11.68
C VAL A 287 -11.84 -23.36 13.09
N ASP A 288 -10.94 -23.69 14.02
CA ASP A 288 -10.91 -23.16 15.38
C ASP A 288 -9.47 -22.71 15.71
N LEU A 289 -9.26 -21.40 15.81
CA LEU A 289 -7.95 -20.78 16.05
C LEU A 289 -7.97 -19.98 17.36
N PRO A 290 -7.56 -20.59 18.48
CA PRO A 290 -7.48 -19.89 19.75
C PRO A 290 -6.23 -19.01 19.85
N GLY A 291 -6.26 -18.03 20.76
CA GLY A 291 -5.07 -17.24 21.13
C GLY A 291 -4.61 -16.25 20.05
N LEU A 292 -5.50 -15.89 19.13
CA LEU A 292 -5.26 -14.83 18.17
C LEU A 292 -5.21 -13.46 18.88
N THR A 293 -4.31 -12.60 18.41
CA THR A 293 -4.19 -11.24 18.93
C THR A 293 -5.40 -10.41 18.53
N GLU A 294 -5.81 -9.47 19.38
CA GLU A 294 -6.90 -8.54 19.07
C GLU A 294 -6.68 -7.80 17.73
N GLY A 295 -7.74 -7.66 16.95
CA GLY A 295 -7.75 -6.85 15.71
C GLY A 295 -8.61 -7.43 14.59
N ILE A 296 -8.46 -6.85 13.40
CA ILE A 296 -9.14 -7.26 12.17
C ILE A 296 -8.45 -8.48 11.54
N TYR A 297 -9.25 -9.43 11.06
CA TYR A 297 -8.80 -10.56 10.27
C TYR A 297 -9.55 -10.62 8.94
N ARG A 298 -8.80 -10.88 7.87
CA ARG A 298 -9.35 -11.11 6.52
C ARG A 298 -9.49 -12.60 6.28
N LEU A 299 -10.72 -13.03 5.99
CA LEU A 299 -11.04 -14.37 5.54
C LEU A 299 -11.13 -14.34 4.02
N GLU A 300 -10.26 -15.08 3.34
CA GLU A 300 -10.25 -15.19 1.88
C GLU A 300 -10.67 -16.60 1.49
N PHE A 301 -11.82 -16.69 0.82
CA PHE A 301 -12.34 -17.91 0.23
C PHE A 301 -12.00 -17.86 -1.26
N ASP A 302 -10.81 -18.37 -1.60
CA ASP A 302 -10.35 -18.44 -2.98
C ASP A 302 -10.81 -19.78 -3.56
N ILE A 303 -12.04 -19.78 -4.07
CA ILE A 303 -12.75 -20.95 -4.57
C ILE A 303 -13.09 -20.80 -6.06
N SER A 304 -13.22 -21.92 -6.77
CA SER A 304 -13.65 -21.94 -8.18
C SER A 304 -15.07 -21.42 -8.36
N ASP A 305 -15.44 -21.07 -9.59
CA ASP A 305 -16.82 -20.68 -9.93
C ASP A 305 -17.82 -21.85 -9.88
N ASP A 306 -17.36 -23.09 -9.67
CA ASP A 306 -18.21 -24.27 -9.50
C ASP A 306 -18.48 -24.60 -8.02
N LEU A 307 -17.72 -24.00 -7.10
CA LEU A 307 -18.00 -24.12 -5.69
C LEU A 307 -19.01 -23.07 -5.23
N VAL A 308 -20.03 -23.55 -4.50
CA VAL A 308 -21.07 -22.74 -3.89
C VAL A 308 -21.01 -22.92 -2.38
N ILE A 309 -20.69 -21.85 -1.67
CA ILE A 309 -20.84 -21.78 -0.22
C ILE A 309 -22.33 -21.77 0.08
N ARG A 310 -22.78 -22.70 0.92
CA ARG A 310 -24.18 -22.88 1.33
C ARG A 310 -24.44 -22.32 2.73
N LYS A 311 -23.43 -22.34 3.58
CA LYS A 311 -23.52 -21.83 4.94
C LYS A 311 -22.17 -21.32 5.40
N ILE A 312 -22.19 -20.22 6.14
CA ILE A 312 -21.07 -19.75 6.95
C ILE A 312 -21.60 -19.62 8.37
N LYS A 313 -20.99 -20.30 9.32
CA LYS A 313 -21.28 -20.17 10.75
C LYS A 313 -20.01 -19.83 11.49
N THR A 314 -20.09 -18.84 12.37
CA THR A 314 -18.94 -18.33 13.10
C THR A 314 -19.36 -17.80 14.47
N ASP A 315 -18.46 -17.84 15.44
CA ASP A 315 -18.69 -17.20 16.74
C ASP A 315 -18.49 -15.68 16.66
N GLN A 316 -17.81 -15.20 15.61
CA GLN A 316 -17.59 -13.77 15.40
C GLN A 316 -18.88 -13.09 14.92
N HIS A 317 -19.41 -12.20 15.75
CA HIS A 317 -20.63 -11.47 15.40
C HIS A 317 -20.43 -10.37 14.36
N LEU A 318 -19.20 -9.93 14.13
CA LEU A 318 -18.86 -8.95 13.09
C LEU A 318 -18.32 -9.67 11.85
N LEU A 319 -19.00 -9.49 10.71
CA LEU A 319 -18.60 -10.07 9.44
C LEU A 319 -19.12 -9.22 8.28
N VAL A 320 -18.18 -8.72 7.46
CA VAL A 320 -18.50 -7.92 6.27
C VAL A 320 -17.73 -8.42 5.05
N ALA A 321 -18.43 -8.55 3.93
CA ALA A 321 -17.83 -8.84 2.63
C ALA A 321 -17.10 -7.62 2.06
N ILE A 322 -15.99 -7.88 1.36
CA ILE A 322 -15.07 -6.90 0.80
C ILE A 322 -15.17 -6.92 -0.72
N ASP A 323 -15.18 -5.75 -1.35
CA ASP A 323 -15.23 -5.49 -2.80
C ASP A 323 -16.51 -5.96 -3.49
N GLN A 324 -16.89 -7.23 -3.30
CA GLN A 324 -18.05 -7.84 -3.93
C GLN A 324 -18.70 -8.95 -3.09
N ILE A 325 -19.96 -9.23 -3.40
CA ILE A 325 -20.70 -10.41 -2.93
C ILE A 325 -21.58 -10.94 -4.08
N PHE A 326 -21.67 -12.27 -4.21
CA PHE A 326 -22.47 -12.92 -5.26
C PHE A 326 -23.48 -13.92 -4.66
N PRO A 327 -24.64 -13.45 -4.20
CA PRO A 327 -25.74 -14.31 -3.75
C PRO A 327 -26.38 -15.04 -4.93
N ILE A 328 -26.66 -16.34 -4.79
CA ILE A 328 -27.14 -17.18 -5.89
C ILE A 328 -28.39 -18.00 -5.60
N ASP A 329 -29.12 -17.72 -4.51
CA ASP A 329 -30.39 -18.40 -4.15
C ASP A 329 -31.48 -18.15 -5.22
N ASN A 330 -31.38 -18.88 -6.33
CA ASN A 330 -32.19 -18.78 -7.54
C ASN A 330 -32.41 -20.18 -8.10
N SER A 331 -33.59 -20.74 -7.85
CA SER A 331 -33.95 -22.11 -8.22
C SER A 331 -34.10 -22.30 -9.73
N GLU A 332 -34.48 -21.25 -10.47
CA GLU A 332 -34.57 -21.29 -11.94
C GLU A 332 -33.19 -21.53 -12.58
N GLU A 333 -32.14 -20.90 -12.05
CA GLU A 333 -30.78 -21.02 -12.54
C GLU A 333 -30.06 -22.25 -11.99
N TYR A 334 -30.09 -22.46 -10.67
CA TYR A 334 -29.21 -23.42 -9.99
C TYR A 334 -29.95 -24.65 -9.45
N GLY A 335 -31.28 -24.73 -9.54
CA GLY A 335 -32.07 -25.83 -8.96
C GLY A 335 -31.81 -27.21 -9.56
N ARG A 336 -31.21 -27.27 -10.76
CA ARG A 336 -30.74 -28.54 -11.34
C ARG A 336 -29.44 -29.06 -10.71
N ASN A 337 -28.62 -28.14 -10.21
CA ASN A 337 -27.34 -28.44 -9.59
C ASN A 337 -27.50 -28.67 -8.08
N ILE A 338 -28.36 -27.86 -7.44
CA ILE A 338 -28.52 -27.82 -5.99
C ILE A 338 -30.00 -28.04 -5.66
N SER A 339 -30.34 -29.25 -5.21
CA SER A 339 -31.74 -29.67 -5.07
C SER A 339 -32.55 -28.92 -4.00
N ASP A 340 -31.87 -28.36 -3.00
CA ASP A 340 -32.45 -27.64 -1.86
C ASP A 340 -32.30 -26.12 -1.97
N ILE A 341 -31.88 -25.58 -3.13
CA ILE A 341 -31.83 -24.13 -3.32
C ILE A 341 -33.24 -23.54 -3.34
N ASN A 342 -33.41 -22.40 -2.69
CA ASN A 342 -34.67 -21.68 -2.60
C ASN A 342 -34.55 -20.27 -3.20
N ASP A 343 -35.67 -19.61 -3.45
CA ASP A 343 -35.72 -18.26 -4.03
C ASP A 343 -35.88 -17.18 -2.93
N VAL A 344 -35.16 -17.30 -1.82
CA VAL A 344 -35.24 -16.33 -0.73
C VAL A 344 -34.49 -15.04 -1.14
N PRO A 345 -35.15 -13.87 -1.16
CA PRO A 345 -34.48 -12.62 -1.47
C PRO A 345 -33.32 -12.33 -0.52
N THR A 346 -32.14 -11.98 -1.06
CA THR A 346 -31.02 -11.53 -0.21
C THR A 346 -31.20 -10.05 0.14
N ARG A 347 -30.94 -9.73 1.40
CA ARG A 347 -30.76 -8.34 1.87
C ARG A 347 -29.31 -8.13 2.23
N LEU A 348 -28.74 -7.03 1.73
CA LEU A 348 -27.40 -6.57 2.04
C LEU A 348 -27.48 -5.21 2.71
N TYR A 349 -26.62 -4.98 3.70
CA TYR A 349 -26.51 -3.70 4.39
C TYR A 349 -25.15 -3.09 4.13
N THR A 350 -25.13 -1.82 3.74
CA THR A 350 -23.91 -1.11 3.36
C THR A 350 -24.05 0.40 3.60
N LYS A 351 -22.95 1.09 3.89
CA LYS A 351 -22.93 2.57 3.91
C LYS A 351 -22.70 3.18 2.51
N GLN A 352 -22.47 2.35 1.49
CA GLN A 352 -22.16 2.82 0.14
C GLN A 352 -23.39 3.34 -0.58
N ASN A 353 -23.22 4.46 -1.30
CA ASN A 353 -24.21 5.01 -2.23
C ASN A 353 -23.91 4.64 -3.69
N LYS A 354 -22.67 4.25 -4.01
CA LYS A 354 -22.22 3.88 -5.36
C LYS A 354 -22.03 2.37 -5.46
N LEU A 355 -22.88 1.74 -6.27
CA LEU A 355 -22.93 0.29 -6.41
C LEU A 355 -22.84 -0.11 -7.88
N ASN A 356 -22.23 -1.26 -8.13
CA ASN A 356 -22.15 -1.88 -9.44
C ASN A 356 -22.79 -3.26 -9.37
N PHE A 357 -23.59 -3.58 -10.38
CA PHE A 357 -24.30 -4.83 -10.51
C PHE A 357 -23.94 -5.54 -11.79
N TYR A 358 -23.81 -6.86 -11.73
CA TYR A 358 -23.47 -7.68 -12.88
C TYR A 358 -24.09 -9.07 -12.78
N THR A 359 -24.71 -9.55 -13.86
CA THR A 359 -25.17 -10.93 -13.96
C THR A 359 -24.78 -11.52 -15.31
N GLN A 360 -24.45 -12.81 -15.33
CA GLN A 360 -24.19 -13.56 -16.55
C GLN A 360 -25.46 -14.18 -17.15
N HIS A 361 -26.52 -14.28 -16.34
CA HIS A 361 -27.66 -15.15 -16.60
C HIS A 361 -28.93 -14.35 -16.76
N VAL A 362 -29.80 -14.79 -17.66
CA VAL A 362 -31.09 -14.13 -17.93
C VAL A 362 -32.01 -14.13 -16.70
N THR A 363 -31.87 -15.15 -15.85
CA THR A 363 -32.57 -15.33 -14.57
C THR A 363 -32.17 -14.27 -13.53
N GLY A 364 -31.00 -13.65 -13.68
CA GLY A 364 -30.54 -12.53 -12.84
C GLY A 364 -31.06 -11.16 -13.26
N ILE A 365 -31.75 -11.04 -14.40
CA ILE A 365 -32.44 -9.80 -14.83
C ILE A 365 -33.62 -9.55 -13.88
N GLN A 366 -33.56 -8.43 -13.17
CA GLN A 366 -34.49 -8.08 -12.11
C GLN A 366 -34.46 -6.58 -11.80
N THR A 367 -35.43 -6.12 -11.04
CA THR A 367 -35.40 -4.82 -10.38
C THR A 367 -34.89 -5.03 -8.95
N VAL A 368 -33.82 -4.33 -8.57
CA VAL A 368 -33.28 -4.34 -7.20
C VAL A 368 -33.79 -3.13 -6.44
N LEU A 369 -33.81 -3.20 -5.10
CA LEU A 369 -34.27 -2.12 -4.25
C LEU A 369 -33.12 -1.61 -3.39
N LEU A 370 -32.81 -0.31 -3.43
CA LEU A 370 -31.90 0.34 -2.49
C LEU A 370 -32.68 1.38 -1.69
N ASN A 371 -32.89 1.13 -0.39
CA ASN A 371 -33.75 1.96 0.47
C ASN A 371 -35.13 2.22 -0.17
N ASP A 372 -35.75 1.15 -0.70
CA ASP A 372 -37.03 1.17 -1.41
C ASP A 372 -37.03 1.86 -2.79
N GLU A 373 -35.90 2.40 -3.27
CA GLU A 373 -35.77 2.91 -4.64
C GLU A 373 -35.46 1.76 -5.62
N GLU A 374 -36.21 1.70 -6.71
CA GLU A 374 -36.11 0.67 -7.74
C GLU A 374 -34.99 0.97 -8.75
N TYR A 375 -34.18 -0.04 -9.04
CA TYR A 375 -33.15 0.03 -10.08
C TYR A 375 -33.19 -1.22 -10.96
N ASP A 376 -33.31 -1.02 -12.27
CA ASP A 376 -33.46 -2.12 -13.23
C ASP A 376 -32.13 -2.68 -13.73
N ILE A 377 -31.93 -3.98 -13.55
CA ILE A 377 -30.87 -4.75 -14.21
C ILE A 377 -31.42 -5.27 -15.54
N THR A 378 -31.14 -4.55 -16.62
CA THR A 378 -31.84 -4.74 -17.91
C THR A 378 -31.16 -5.72 -18.87
N ALA A 379 -29.91 -6.09 -18.62
CA ALA A 379 -29.13 -6.92 -19.54
C ALA A 379 -28.07 -7.76 -18.81
N THR A 380 -27.77 -8.93 -19.38
CA THR A 380 -26.65 -9.78 -18.95
C THR A 380 -25.31 -9.24 -19.46
N LYS A 381 -24.23 -9.69 -18.83
CA LYS A 381 -22.83 -9.40 -19.23
C LYS A 381 -22.49 -7.91 -19.33
N THR A 382 -23.31 -7.07 -18.70
CA THR A 382 -23.17 -5.61 -18.68
C THR A 382 -23.11 -5.16 -17.23
N ARG A 383 -22.17 -4.28 -16.90
CA ARG A 383 -22.12 -3.66 -15.57
C ARG A 383 -23.12 -2.52 -15.51
N HIS A 384 -24.03 -2.58 -14.56
CA HIS A 384 -24.98 -1.51 -14.25
C HIS A 384 -24.44 -0.72 -13.06
N LYS A 385 -24.23 0.58 -13.22
CA LYS A 385 -23.71 1.47 -12.16
C LYS A 385 -24.86 2.31 -11.62
N PHE A 386 -25.02 2.31 -10.30
CA PHE A 386 -26.02 3.12 -9.62
C PHE A 386 -25.37 3.99 -8.56
N GLU A 387 -25.89 5.21 -8.44
CA GLU A 387 -25.52 6.17 -7.42
C GLU A 387 -26.82 6.60 -6.74
N SER A 388 -26.90 6.33 -5.44
CA SER A 388 -28.06 6.67 -4.63
C SER A 388 -28.25 8.18 -4.55
N LYS A 389 -29.51 8.60 -4.45
CA LYS A 389 -29.87 10.02 -4.22
C LYS A 389 -29.78 10.42 -2.74
N TYR A 390 -29.63 9.45 -1.83
CA TYR A 390 -29.51 9.73 -0.40
C TYR A 390 -28.10 10.24 -0.09
N GLU A 391 -28.01 11.30 0.70
CA GLU A 391 -26.72 11.80 1.21
C GLU A 391 -26.12 10.78 2.19
N GLU A 392 -24.79 10.70 2.22
CA GLU A 392 -24.07 9.90 3.22
C GLU A 392 -24.25 10.54 4.60
N ASP A 393 -25.30 10.15 5.32
CA ASP A 393 -25.54 10.53 6.70
C ASP A 393 -24.97 9.52 7.72
N GLY A 394 -24.29 8.49 7.21
CA GLY A 394 -23.67 7.42 7.98
C GLY A 394 -24.62 6.28 8.37
N THR A 395 -25.89 6.32 7.96
CA THR A 395 -26.84 5.22 8.16
C THR A 395 -26.60 4.07 7.18
N LEU A 396 -27.03 2.86 7.55
CA LEU A 396 -26.93 1.69 6.69
C LEU A 396 -28.04 1.71 5.64
N ASN A 397 -27.65 1.69 4.39
CA ASN A 397 -28.55 1.43 3.27
C ASN A 397 -28.90 -0.06 3.23
N THR A 398 -30.16 -0.36 2.92
CA THR A 398 -30.64 -1.73 2.69
C THR A 398 -30.80 -1.96 1.20
N LEU A 399 -30.00 -2.89 0.65
CA LEU A 399 -30.10 -3.38 -0.72
C LEU A 399 -30.83 -4.73 -0.72
N THR A 400 -31.95 -4.84 -1.44
CA THR A 400 -32.67 -6.10 -1.63
C THR A 400 -32.47 -6.62 -3.05
N LEU A 401 -32.15 -7.92 -3.16
CA LEU A 401 -31.98 -8.67 -4.39
C LEU A 401 -33.11 -9.71 -4.53
N PRO A 402 -34.26 -9.38 -5.17
CA PRO A 402 -35.43 -10.25 -5.16
C PRO A 402 -35.20 -11.64 -5.77
N LYS A 403 -34.35 -11.75 -6.79
CA LYS A 403 -34.06 -13.01 -7.51
C LYS A 403 -32.65 -13.53 -7.28
N ASN A 404 -31.83 -12.86 -6.46
CA ASN A 404 -30.42 -13.16 -6.31
C ASN A 404 -29.69 -13.21 -7.67
N ASN A 405 -28.69 -14.09 -7.82
CA ASN A 405 -27.97 -14.32 -9.07
C ASN A 405 -27.39 -13.04 -9.69
N LEU A 406 -26.85 -12.19 -8.82
CA LEU A 406 -26.31 -10.88 -9.16
C LEU A 406 -25.05 -10.64 -8.34
N VAL A 407 -23.94 -10.35 -9.02
CA VAL A 407 -22.73 -9.85 -8.38
C VAL A 407 -22.97 -8.40 -8.02
N VAL A 408 -22.84 -8.07 -6.74
CA VAL A 408 -22.88 -6.71 -6.20
C VAL A 408 -21.45 -6.31 -5.85
N SER A 409 -21.02 -5.12 -6.27
CA SER A 409 -19.67 -4.61 -5.96
C SER A 409 -19.63 -3.10 -5.74
N GLY A 410 -18.68 -2.62 -4.96
CA GLY A 410 -18.51 -1.20 -4.61
C GLY A 410 -17.20 -0.94 -3.87
N ASP A 411 -16.96 0.32 -3.52
CA ASP A 411 -15.71 0.76 -2.87
C ASP A 411 -15.75 0.61 -1.33
N GLY A 412 -16.70 -0.16 -0.80
CA GLY A 412 -16.87 -0.39 0.64
C GLY A 412 -17.34 -1.79 0.99
N TYR A 413 -18.05 -1.90 2.12
CA TYR A 413 -18.35 -3.18 2.76
C TYR A 413 -19.83 -3.55 2.65
N PHE A 414 -20.11 -4.85 2.65
CA PHE A 414 -21.47 -5.40 2.65
C PHE A 414 -21.64 -6.39 3.81
N SER A 415 -22.77 -6.33 4.50
CA SER A 415 -23.13 -7.34 5.51
C SER A 415 -24.48 -7.98 5.14
N LEU A 416 -24.69 -9.22 5.58
CA LEU A 416 -25.96 -9.93 5.39
C LEU A 416 -26.95 -9.70 6.54
N THR A 417 -26.47 -9.15 7.66
CA THR A 417 -27.27 -8.72 8.79
C THR A 417 -26.81 -7.33 9.22
N PRO A 418 -27.71 -6.43 9.66
CA PRO A 418 -27.30 -5.09 10.06
C PRO A 418 -26.40 -5.12 11.30
N GLU A 419 -26.58 -6.08 12.21
CA GLU A 419 -25.79 -6.22 13.43
C GLU A 419 -24.36 -6.72 13.18
N SER A 420 -24.12 -7.43 12.06
CA SER A 420 -22.77 -7.89 11.70
C SER A 420 -21.96 -6.84 10.92
N TYR A 421 -22.56 -5.70 10.60
CA TYR A 421 -21.87 -4.64 9.88
C TYR A 421 -20.86 -3.93 10.78
N PHE A 422 -19.64 -3.81 10.28
CA PHE A 422 -18.67 -2.83 10.76
C PHE A 422 -17.88 -2.30 9.58
N ASP A 423 -17.34 -1.09 9.74
CA ASP A 423 -16.50 -0.47 8.74
C ASP A 423 -15.06 -0.43 9.26
N PRO A 424 -14.18 -1.37 8.86
CA PRO A 424 -12.79 -1.42 9.30
C PRO A 424 -11.96 -0.23 8.81
N ALA A 425 -12.51 0.61 7.93
CA ALA A 425 -11.91 1.86 7.47
C ALA A 425 -12.72 3.09 7.92
N ALA A 426 -13.64 2.95 8.89
CA ALA A 426 -14.42 4.07 9.41
C ALA A 426 -13.49 5.19 9.86
N ASN A 427 -13.67 6.36 9.27
CA ASN A 427 -12.87 7.56 9.54
C ASN A 427 -11.38 7.40 9.18
N ILE A 428 -11.00 6.38 8.41
CA ILE A 428 -9.63 6.20 7.92
C ILE A 428 -9.60 6.57 6.45
N VAL A 429 -8.77 7.54 6.09
CA VAL A 429 -8.60 7.98 4.70
C VAL A 429 -7.15 7.84 4.27
N LYS A 430 -6.90 7.61 2.98
CA LYS A 430 -5.54 7.69 2.44
C LYS A 430 -5.16 9.15 2.26
N LEU A 431 -4.01 9.56 2.82
CA LEU A 431 -3.44 10.87 2.60
C LEU A 431 -2.92 10.97 1.17
N ARG A 432 -3.43 11.94 0.42
CA ARG A 432 -3.07 12.24 -0.98
C ARG A 432 -2.75 13.72 -1.10
N HIS A 433 -2.11 14.11 -2.19
CA HIS A 433 -1.76 15.51 -2.48
C HIS A 433 -2.98 16.46 -2.54
N ASN A 434 -4.18 15.92 -2.75
CA ASN A 434 -5.44 16.65 -2.81
C ASN A 434 -6.33 16.43 -1.57
N THR A 435 -5.82 15.82 -0.50
CA THR A 435 -6.58 15.65 0.74
C THR A 435 -6.91 17.00 1.38
N GLU A 436 -8.17 17.19 1.75
CA GLU A 436 -8.66 18.38 2.46
C GLU A 436 -8.33 18.30 3.95
N LEU A 437 -7.24 18.94 4.38
CA LEU A 437 -6.80 18.94 5.79
C LEU A 437 -7.84 19.48 6.79
N SER A 438 -8.84 20.24 6.34
CA SER A 438 -9.92 20.70 7.21
C SER A 438 -10.74 19.54 7.79
N GLN A 439 -10.85 18.43 7.06
CA GLN A 439 -11.61 17.23 7.43
C GLN A 439 -10.77 16.17 8.17
N ILE A 440 -9.46 16.43 8.34
CA ILE A 440 -8.52 15.50 8.98
C ILE A 440 -8.24 15.97 10.40
N ASP A 441 -8.27 15.04 11.35
CA ASP A 441 -7.94 15.27 12.75
C ASP A 441 -6.54 14.73 13.09
N TYR A 442 -6.17 13.59 12.49
CA TYR A 442 -4.89 12.92 12.69
C TYR A 442 -4.26 12.51 11.36
N VAL A 443 -2.93 12.55 11.29
CA VAL A 443 -2.15 11.93 10.21
C VAL A 443 -1.24 10.89 10.84
N LEU A 444 -1.33 9.63 10.40
CA LEU A 444 -0.38 8.59 10.77
C LEU A 444 0.46 8.24 9.54
N ALA A 445 1.78 8.35 9.68
CA ALA A 445 2.71 8.08 8.59
C ALA A 445 3.81 7.11 9.01
N LYS A 446 4.31 6.34 8.03
CA LYS A 446 5.43 5.42 8.21
C LYS A 446 6.61 5.80 7.33
N GLY A 447 7.83 5.60 7.83
CA GLY A 447 9.04 5.85 7.06
C GLY A 447 9.26 7.32 6.74
N TYR A 448 8.77 8.22 7.61
CA TYR A 448 8.85 9.66 7.41
C TYR A 448 9.75 10.31 8.46
N ASP A 449 10.82 10.93 7.98
CA ASP A 449 11.63 11.88 8.73
C ASP A 449 11.49 13.25 8.05
N SER A 450 11.18 14.29 8.83
CA SER A 450 11.11 15.65 8.31
C SER A 450 12.46 16.06 7.70
N PRO A 451 12.48 16.70 6.51
CA PRO A 451 13.72 17.21 5.93
C PRO A 451 14.38 18.24 6.84
N THR A 452 15.71 18.26 6.86
CA THR A 452 16.44 19.33 7.53
C THR A 452 16.46 20.57 6.63
N GLU A 453 16.08 21.72 7.18
CA GLU A 453 16.08 23.00 6.46
C GLU A 453 17.33 23.83 6.78
N ASP A 454 18.04 24.29 5.75
CA ASP A 454 19.10 25.30 5.82
C ASP A 454 18.87 26.36 4.74
N ASN A 455 18.63 27.62 5.13
CA ASN A 455 18.40 28.74 4.21
C ASN A 455 17.36 28.43 3.10
N SER A 456 16.21 27.86 3.49
CA SER A 456 15.13 27.43 2.57
C SER A 456 15.49 26.31 1.59
N TRP A 457 16.63 25.64 1.78
CA TRP A 457 16.95 24.37 1.13
C TRP A 457 16.69 23.23 2.11
N LEU A 458 15.88 22.30 1.66
CA LEU A 458 15.55 21.06 2.35
C LEU A 458 16.55 19.99 1.94
N THR A 459 17.02 19.23 2.92
CA THR A 459 17.75 17.99 2.69
C THR A 459 16.98 16.84 3.31
N ALA A 460 16.56 15.90 2.49
CA ALA A 460 15.97 14.64 2.93
C ALA A 460 16.77 13.47 2.36
N THR A 461 16.74 12.35 3.08
CA THR A 461 17.52 11.16 2.73
C THR A 461 16.69 9.91 2.88
N GLN A 462 16.75 9.03 1.89
CA GLN A 462 16.04 7.76 1.89
C GLN A 462 16.98 6.59 1.57
N GLU A 463 16.75 5.47 2.24
CA GLU A 463 17.56 4.25 2.08
C GLU A 463 16.77 3.17 1.33
N TYR A 464 17.42 2.49 0.38
CA TYR A 464 16.83 1.44 -0.45
C TYR A 464 17.66 0.17 -0.42
N ASP A 465 16.97 -0.97 -0.33
CA ASP A 465 17.52 -2.31 -0.54
C ASP A 465 17.62 -2.57 -2.05
N LEU A 466 18.85 -2.54 -2.57
CA LEU A 466 19.14 -2.76 -3.98
C LEU A 466 19.00 -4.23 -4.40
N THR A 467 18.91 -5.17 -3.46
CA THR A 467 18.68 -6.58 -3.80
C THR A 467 17.27 -6.83 -4.36
N LYS A 468 16.35 -5.90 -4.08
CA LYS A 468 14.97 -5.89 -4.58
C LYS A 468 14.76 -4.92 -5.75
N ALA A 469 15.76 -4.09 -6.06
CA ALA A 469 15.68 -3.13 -7.15
C ALA A 469 15.94 -3.77 -8.51
N TYR A 470 15.34 -3.20 -9.54
CA TYR A 470 15.70 -3.53 -10.92
C TYR A 470 17.02 -2.84 -11.29
N VAL A 471 18.04 -3.66 -11.56
CA VAL A 471 19.33 -3.23 -12.11
C VAL A 471 19.40 -3.66 -13.56
N ASP A 472 19.64 -2.71 -14.47
CA ASP A 472 19.76 -3.04 -15.89
C ASP A 472 21.09 -3.73 -16.24
N GLU A 473 21.22 -4.13 -17.50
CA GLU A 473 22.39 -4.85 -18.03
C GLU A 473 23.69 -4.02 -17.89
N ASP A 474 23.58 -2.69 -17.87
CA ASP A 474 24.68 -1.74 -17.76
C ASP A 474 24.99 -1.33 -16.31
N GLN A 475 24.50 -2.09 -15.32
CA GLN A 475 24.64 -1.78 -13.88
C GLN A 475 24.07 -0.41 -13.50
N THR A 476 22.99 0.00 -14.16
CA THR A 476 22.31 1.26 -13.90
C THR A 476 20.99 1.00 -13.16
N ILE A 477 20.77 1.80 -12.12
CA ILE A 477 19.51 1.85 -11.38
C ILE A 477 18.80 3.16 -11.67
N ARG A 478 17.46 3.13 -11.71
CA ARG A 478 16.63 4.29 -12.03
C ARG A 478 15.86 4.75 -10.81
N PHE A 479 15.88 6.06 -10.60
CA PHE A 479 15.13 6.73 -9.56
C PHE A 479 14.09 7.66 -10.16
N MET A 480 12.99 7.83 -9.44
CA MET A 480 11.91 8.74 -9.75
C MET A 480 11.74 9.73 -8.61
N ILE A 481 11.73 11.02 -8.90
CA ILE A 481 11.27 12.06 -7.99
C ILE A 481 9.80 12.29 -8.35
N SER A 482 8.92 11.94 -7.42
CA SER A 482 7.48 12.12 -7.58
C SER A 482 6.98 13.32 -6.77
N ALA A 483 6.11 14.10 -7.38
CA ALA A 483 5.42 15.23 -6.80
C ALA A 483 3.97 15.26 -7.30
N PRO A 484 3.09 14.39 -6.74
CA PRO A 484 1.75 14.18 -7.26
C PRO A 484 0.91 15.47 -7.32
N GLY A 485 0.24 15.72 -8.44
CA GLY A 485 -0.62 16.90 -8.63
C GLY A 485 0.14 18.23 -8.84
N MET A 486 1.46 18.19 -9.05
CA MET A 486 2.28 19.40 -9.24
C MET A 486 1.75 20.33 -10.33
N SER A 487 1.42 19.79 -11.51
CA SER A 487 0.97 20.60 -12.65
C SER A 487 -0.40 21.24 -12.41
N GLU A 488 -1.31 20.57 -11.72
CA GLU A 488 -2.64 21.09 -11.37
C GLU A 488 -2.54 22.27 -10.39
N ARG A 489 -1.52 22.24 -9.52
CA ARG A 489 -1.28 23.26 -8.50
C ARG A 489 -0.38 24.40 -8.97
N GLY A 490 0.22 24.29 -10.16
CA GLY A 490 1.29 25.19 -10.59
C GLY A 490 2.45 25.21 -9.60
N ALA A 491 2.71 24.07 -8.94
CA ALA A 491 3.79 23.94 -7.97
C ALA A 491 5.13 23.74 -8.66
N GLU A 492 6.21 24.14 -7.97
CA GLU A 492 7.58 23.95 -8.45
C GLU A 492 8.48 23.42 -7.33
N ILE A 493 9.38 22.51 -7.69
CA ILE A 493 10.47 22.04 -6.84
C ILE A 493 11.80 22.43 -7.50
N LYS A 494 12.73 23.01 -6.75
CA LYS A 494 14.07 23.31 -7.26
C LYS A 494 15.04 22.26 -6.75
N ILE A 495 15.75 21.55 -7.62
CA ILE A 495 16.74 20.55 -7.22
C ILE A 495 18.14 21.12 -7.47
N ARG A 496 19.00 21.04 -6.46
CA ARG A 496 20.39 21.50 -6.51
C ARG A 496 21.39 20.36 -6.50
N LYS A 497 21.17 19.39 -5.61
CA LYS A 497 22.13 18.31 -5.37
C LYS A 497 21.44 16.97 -5.16
N ILE A 498 22.06 15.91 -5.69
CA ILE A 498 21.72 14.51 -5.40
C ILE A 498 23.00 13.84 -4.92
N ILE A 499 22.91 13.14 -3.79
CA ILE A 499 24.02 12.34 -3.25
C ILE A 499 23.51 10.91 -3.17
N VAL A 500 24.32 9.96 -3.64
CA VAL A 500 24.01 8.52 -3.58
C VAL A 500 25.20 7.83 -2.94
N ASP A 501 25.03 7.38 -1.70
CA ASP A 501 25.98 6.53 -1.00
C ASP A 501 25.58 5.07 -1.19
N LEU A 502 26.41 4.31 -1.91
CA LEU A 502 26.21 2.90 -2.23
C LEU A 502 27.07 2.02 -1.32
N GLU A 503 26.47 0.97 -0.76
CA GLU A 503 27.13 0.10 0.21
C GLU A 503 26.99 -1.39 -0.11
N ARG A 504 28.04 -2.13 0.21
CA ARG A 504 28.14 -3.58 0.15
C ARG A 504 29.30 -4.07 1.01
N GLU A 505 29.29 -5.33 1.38
CA GLU A 505 30.43 -5.99 2.00
C GLU A 505 31.76 -5.78 1.23
N PRO A 506 32.86 -5.42 1.94
CA PRO A 506 34.18 -5.27 1.35
C PRO A 506 34.68 -6.53 0.65
N LEU A 507 35.52 -6.37 -0.37
CA LEU A 507 36.15 -7.52 -1.02
C LEU A 507 37.24 -8.11 -0.14
N ASN A 508 37.03 -9.36 0.30
CA ASN A 508 38.11 -10.17 0.83
C ASN A 508 38.88 -10.88 -0.30
N LEU A 509 40.15 -11.23 -0.03
CA LEU A 509 41.03 -11.91 -0.99
C LEU A 509 40.45 -13.22 -1.54
N LYS A 510 39.59 -13.91 -0.77
CA LYS A 510 38.91 -15.15 -1.19
C LYS A 510 37.87 -14.87 -2.28
N ASN A 511 37.06 -13.81 -2.12
CA ASN A 511 36.00 -13.40 -3.05
C ASN A 511 36.55 -12.79 -4.34
N LEU A 512 37.72 -12.14 -4.25
CA LEU A 512 38.40 -11.53 -5.40
C LEU A 512 38.91 -12.60 -6.39
N VAL A 513 39.46 -13.71 -5.89
CA VAL A 513 39.94 -14.83 -6.72
C VAL A 513 38.78 -15.61 -7.35
N SER A 514 37.65 -15.76 -6.66
CA SER A 514 36.45 -16.39 -7.25
C SER A 514 35.80 -15.51 -8.32
N GLY A 515 35.80 -14.19 -8.15
CA GLY A 515 35.29 -13.23 -9.14
C GLY A 515 36.08 -13.27 -10.46
N PHE A 516 37.41 -13.28 -10.39
CA PHE A 516 38.28 -13.38 -11.57
C PHE A 516 38.06 -14.68 -12.37
N LYS A 517 37.80 -15.82 -11.71
CA LYS A 517 37.46 -17.08 -12.39
C LYS A 517 36.16 -17.00 -13.17
N LYS A 518 35.19 -16.20 -12.71
CA LYS A 518 33.88 -16.01 -13.37
C LYS A 518 34.02 -15.16 -14.65
N ILE A 519 34.82 -14.09 -14.60
CA ILE A 519 35.10 -13.21 -15.76
C ILE A 519 35.89 -13.96 -16.85
N ILE A 520 36.86 -14.80 -16.46
CA ILE A 520 37.64 -15.60 -17.44
C ILE A 520 36.78 -16.70 -18.10
N LYS A 521 35.73 -17.19 -17.42
CA LYS A 521 34.80 -18.18 -17.98
C LYS A 521 33.73 -17.59 -18.92
N LEU A 522 33.43 -16.29 -18.82
CA LEU A 522 32.45 -15.59 -19.68
C LEU A 522 33.04 -15.13 -21.03
N ASN A 523 34.37 -15.15 -21.17
CA ASN A 523 35.09 -14.83 -22.42
C ASN A 523 35.62 -16.08 -23.15
N LYS A 524 35.07 -17.26 -22.86
CA LYS A 524 35.19 -18.50 -23.64
C LYS A 524 33.80 -18.94 -24.05
#